data_AF-A0AAD1LUQ9-F1
#
_entry.id   AF-A0AAD1LUQ9-F1
#
_cell.length_a   1.000
_cell.length_b   1.000
_cell.length_c   1.000
_cell.angle_alpha   90.00
_cell.angle_beta   90.00
_cell.angle_gamma   90.00
#
_symmetry.space_group_name_H-M   'P 1'
#
loop_
_entity.id
_entity.type
_entity.pdbx_description
1 polymer ?
#
loop_
_entity_poly.entity_id
_entity_poly.type
_entity_poly.pdbx_seq_one_letter_code
_entity_poly.pdbx_strand_id
1 'polypeptide(L)'
;MPEAIGGYFELELRKGHHPYPQAIAFNSARSAFKALVLARNLRRVHLPIYICDVMQDVLRGSGIEVMRYALTERLELPDHPALQADEALLFVNYFGLKADYISEVLAVRYGKQLIVDNSQALFSLPQSGIATLYSPRKFVGVADGGWLANAPAGLPQARSSRSQARFGALLGRLEDSPQHHYATFQALEQALENDGVKAMATSTARLLDSIDYHEVARRRIDNLAHLRRRLDHLNRFAIWPVQPVAALCYPLLVKSAETATRLRAQLLDQHIYVPSYWREVLNNPTVPPIERDWAQCLLPLPIDQRYNVDDMNRLADVILQNTGKS
;
A
#
# COMPACT_ATOMS: atom_id res chain seq x y z
N MET A 1 -5.14 35.18 -9.53
CA MET A 1 -4.47 36.22 -8.73
C MET A 1 -3.02 36.27 -9.18
N PRO A 2 -2.42 37.46 -9.34
CA PRO A 2 -0.98 37.55 -9.61
C PRO A 2 -0.19 36.90 -8.47
N GLU A 3 0.92 36.24 -8.79
CA GLU A 3 1.83 35.66 -7.79
C GLU A 3 2.52 36.78 -7.01
N ALA A 4 2.65 36.59 -5.69
CA ALA A 4 3.41 37.51 -4.85
C ALA A 4 4.91 37.41 -5.18
N ILE A 5 5.60 38.55 -5.24
CA ILE A 5 7.04 38.63 -5.48
C ILE A 5 7.72 39.10 -4.18
N GLY A 6 8.68 38.31 -3.68
CA GLY A 6 9.39 38.59 -2.42
C GLY A 6 8.67 38.07 -1.17
N GLY A 7 9.15 38.48 0.01
CA GLY A 7 8.66 38.00 1.31
C GLY A 7 9.62 37.00 1.96
N TYR A 8 9.10 36.20 2.89
CA TYR A 8 9.86 35.13 3.54
C TYR A 8 9.94 33.89 2.63
N PHE A 9 10.98 33.08 2.81
CA PHE A 9 11.17 31.86 2.02
C PHE A 9 10.12 30.79 2.35
N GLU A 10 9.66 30.08 1.32
CA GLU A 10 8.91 28.84 1.50
C GLU A 10 9.83 27.66 1.87
N LEU A 11 9.27 26.48 2.15
CA LEU A 11 10.07 25.27 2.36
C LEU A 11 10.79 24.90 1.06
N GLU A 12 12.12 25.01 1.05
CA GLU A 12 12.94 24.70 -0.11
C GLU A 12 13.12 23.19 -0.28
N LEU A 13 12.60 22.66 -1.38
CA LEU A 13 12.66 21.24 -1.72
C LEU A 13 13.40 21.04 -3.04
N ARG A 14 14.12 19.93 -3.15
CA ARG A 14 14.74 19.50 -4.41
C ARG A 14 13.70 19.50 -5.54
N LYS A 15 14.08 19.99 -6.72
CA LYS A 15 13.27 19.85 -7.93
C LYS A 15 13.46 18.44 -8.50
N GLY A 16 12.37 17.82 -8.88
CA GLY A 16 12.34 16.48 -9.45
C GLY A 16 10.92 16.14 -9.91
N HIS A 17 10.68 14.85 -10.13
CA HIS A 17 9.39 14.34 -10.56
C HIS A 17 9.09 13.04 -9.85
N HIS A 18 7.84 12.87 -9.42
CA HIS A 18 7.37 11.58 -8.94
C HIS A 18 7.27 10.53 -10.10
N PRO A 19 7.17 9.22 -9.80
CA PRO A 19 7.28 8.16 -10.82
C PRO A 19 6.14 8.11 -11.86
N TYR A 20 5.07 8.86 -11.66
CA TYR A 20 3.82 8.74 -12.42
C TYR A 20 3.28 10.08 -12.92
N PRO A 21 4.05 10.86 -13.71
CA PRO A 21 3.71 12.24 -14.05
C PRO A 21 2.37 12.41 -14.80
N GLN A 22 1.86 11.34 -15.43
CA GLN A 22 0.56 11.33 -16.12
C GLN A 22 -0.61 10.90 -15.24
N ALA A 23 -0.35 10.46 -14.01
CA ALA A 23 -1.41 10.01 -13.12
C ALA A 23 -2.15 11.19 -12.48
N ILE A 24 -3.45 11.01 -12.27
CA ILE A 24 -4.27 12.02 -11.61
C ILE A 24 -4.10 11.89 -10.10
N ALA A 25 -3.82 13.00 -9.44
CA ALA A 25 -3.46 13.05 -8.03
C ALA A 25 -4.67 13.38 -7.14
N PHE A 26 -4.92 12.50 -6.16
CA PHE A 26 -5.97 12.62 -5.16
C PHE A 26 -5.37 12.74 -3.75
N ASN A 27 -6.16 13.19 -2.79
CA ASN A 27 -5.79 13.21 -1.37
C ASN A 27 -5.61 11.79 -0.77
N SER A 28 -6.11 10.73 -1.41
CA SER A 28 -5.83 9.35 -1.01
C SER A 28 -6.07 8.36 -2.16
N ALA A 29 -5.45 7.17 -2.08
CA ALA A 29 -5.74 6.07 -3.00
C ALA A 29 -7.22 5.63 -2.96
N ARG A 30 -7.84 5.71 -1.78
CA ARG A 30 -9.29 5.50 -1.59
C ARG A 30 -10.12 6.50 -2.40
N SER A 31 -9.73 7.77 -2.38
CA SER A 31 -10.42 8.82 -3.15
C SER A 31 -10.22 8.66 -4.64
N ALA A 32 -9.03 8.25 -5.07
CA ALA A 32 -8.76 7.84 -6.44
C ALA A 32 -9.66 6.67 -6.87
N PHE A 33 -9.82 5.66 -6.03
CA PHE A 33 -10.70 4.52 -6.27
C PHE A 33 -12.17 4.94 -6.36
N LYS A 34 -12.65 5.77 -5.42
CA LYS A 34 -14.02 6.29 -5.43
C LYS A 34 -14.30 7.08 -6.71
N ALA A 35 -13.38 7.97 -7.11
CA ALA A 35 -13.52 8.72 -8.35
C ALA A 35 -13.57 7.81 -9.58
N LEU A 36 -12.71 6.78 -9.62
CA LEU A 36 -12.67 5.78 -10.70
C LEU A 36 -14.00 5.03 -10.85
N VAL A 37 -14.54 4.48 -9.76
CA VAL A 37 -15.74 3.65 -9.85
C VAL A 37 -16.99 4.47 -10.19
N LEU A 38 -17.06 5.72 -9.72
CA LEU A 38 -18.13 6.65 -10.09
C LEU A 38 -18.06 7.04 -11.58
N ALA A 39 -16.86 7.25 -12.13
CA ALA A 39 -16.71 7.59 -13.55
C ALA A 39 -17.01 6.42 -14.50
N ARG A 40 -16.92 5.17 -14.00
CA ARG A 40 -17.11 3.96 -14.81
C ARG A 40 -18.54 3.41 -14.80
N ASN A 41 -19.46 3.95 -14.00
CA ASN A 41 -20.84 3.47 -13.87
C ASN A 41 -20.95 1.94 -13.73
N LEU A 42 -20.08 1.35 -12.90
CA LEU A 42 -20.03 -0.10 -12.71
C LEU A 42 -21.25 -0.56 -11.89
N ARG A 43 -21.86 -1.67 -12.30
CA ARG A 43 -22.89 -2.34 -11.50
C ARG A 43 -22.27 -3.19 -10.40
N ARG A 44 -21.14 -3.85 -10.70
CA ARG A 44 -20.50 -4.82 -9.80
C ARG A 44 -18.98 -4.76 -9.88
N VAL A 45 -18.33 -4.99 -8.74
CA VAL A 45 -16.88 -5.19 -8.66
C VAL A 45 -16.57 -6.51 -7.95
N HIS A 46 -15.73 -7.31 -8.58
CA HIS A 46 -15.09 -8.47 -7.98
C HIS A 46 -13.93 -7.99 -7.11
N LEU A 47 -13.98 -8.30 -5.82
CA LEU A 47 -13.08 -7.77 -4.80
C LEU A 47 -12.49 -8.94 -3.99
N PRO A 48 -11.18 -8.96 -3.68
CA PRO A 48 -10.62 -10.04 -2.88
C PRO A 48 -11.21 -10.01 -1.47
N ILE A 49 -11.30 -11.18 -0.84
CA ILE A 49 -11.66 -11.28 0.58
C ILE A 49 -10.54 -10.66 1.44
N TYR A 50 -9.27 -10.96 1.13
CA TYR A 50 -8.08 -10.44 1.81
C TYR A 50 -7.73 -8.99 1.41
N ILE A 51 -8.56 -8.01 1.77
CA ILE A 51 -8.33 -6.58 1.52
C ILE A 51 -8.95 -5.74 2.65
N CYS A 52 -8.62 -4.45 2.69
CA CYS A 52 -9.16 -3.52 3.66
C CYS A 52 -10.65 -3.23 3.41
N ASP A 53 -11.47 -3.27 4.47
CA ASP A 53 -12.91 -3.01 4.43
C ASP A 53 -13.26 -1.65 3.82
N VAL A 54 -12.36 -0.68 3.95
CA VAL A 54 -12.49 0.65 3.33
C VAL A 54 -12.77 0.58 1.82
N MET A 55 -12.21 -0.40 1.10
CA MET A 55 -12.46 -0.56 -0.34
C MET A 55 -13.88 -1.05 -0.62
N GLN A 56 -14.40 -1.92 0.24
CA GLN A 56 -15.78 -2.41 0.18
C GLN A 56 -16.77 -1.30 0.52
N ASP A 57 -16.47 -0.46 1.51
CA ASP A 57 -17.32 0.65 1.91
C ASP A 57 -17.46 1.69 0.79
N VAL A 58 -16.39 1.95 0.03
CA VAL A 58 -16.44 2.81 -1.16
C VAL A 58 -17.42 2.27 -2.21
N LEU A 59 -17.40 0.96 -2.46
CA LEU A 59 -18.28 0.32 -3.45
C LEU A 59 -19.74 0.34 -2.98
N ARG A 60 -20.01 -0.12 -1.76
CA ARG A 60 -21.35 -0.13 -1.17
C ARG A 60 -21.96 1.26 -1.08
N GLY A 61 -21.19 2.24 -0.60
CA GLY A 61 -21.61 3.64 -0.52
C GLY A 61 -21.84 4.29 -1.89
N SER A 62 -21.44 3.64 -2.98
CA SER A 62 -21.69 4.07 -4.36
C SER A 62 -22.77 3.23 -5.06
N GLY A 63 -23.46 2.34 -4.34
CA GLY A 63 -24.49 1.47 -4.90
C GLY A 63 -23.96 0.33 -5.78
N ILE A 64 -22.67 0.01 -5.68
CA ILE A 64 -22.01 -1.01 -6.50
C ILE A 64 -22.03 -2.35 -5.76
N GLU A 65 -22.48 -3.40 -6.44
CA GLU A 65 -22.49 -4.76 -5.91
C GLU A 65 -21.06 -5.28 -5.73
N VAL A 66 -20.79 -5.96 -4.61
CA VAL A 66 -19.47 -6.53 -4.31
C VAL A 66 -19.53 -8.04 -4.39
N MET A 67 -18.81 -8.63 -5.34
CA MET A 67 -18.61 -10.07 -5.42
C MET A 67 -17.24 -10.43 -4.85
N ARG A 68 -17.21 -11.14 -3.73
CA ARG A 68 -15.97 -11.50 -3.06
C ARG A 68 -15.32 -12.73 -3.70
N TYR A 69 -14.01 -12.71 -3.89
CA TYR A 69 -13.24 -13.88 -4.34
C TYR A 69 -12.11 -14.24 -3.36
N ALA A 70 -11.83 -15.53 -3.25
CA ALA A 70 -10.74 -16.07 -2.45
C ALA A 70 -9.40 -16.04 -3.21
N LEU A 71 -8.29 -16.21 -2.50
CA LEU A 71 -6.96 -16.33 -3.08
C LEU A 71 -6.38 -17.74 -2.92
N THR A 72 -5.58 -18.17 -3.89
CA THR A 72 -4.72 -19.35 -3.75
C THR A 72 -3.52 -19.05 -2.86
N GLU A 73 -2.78 -20.09 -2.47
CA GLU A 73 -1.52 -19.94 -1.73
C GLU A 73 -0.51 -18.98 -2.38
N ARG A 74 -0.60 -18.79 -3.71
CA ARG A 74 0.27 -17.90 -4.49
C ARG A 74 -0.19 -16.44 -4.53
N LEU A 75 -1.23 -16.08 -3.78
CA LEU A 75 -1.92 -14.79 -3.85
C LEU A 75 -2.47 -14.52 -5.26
N GLU A 76 -3.08 -15.54 -5.87
CA GLU A 76 -3.65 -15.49 -7.22
C GLU A 76 -5.12 -15.88 -7.18
N LEU A 77 -5.86 -15.59 -8.24
CA LEU A 77 -7.25 -16.04 -8.34
C LEU A 77 -7.28 -17.58 -8.49
N PRO A 78 -8.09 -18.31 -7.69
CA PRO A 78 -8.29 -19.74 -7.88
C PRO A 78 -9.01 -20.02 -9.20
N ASP A 79 -10.00 -19.20 -9.50
CA ASP A 79 -10.76 -19.21 -10.74
C ASP A 79 -10.87 -17.80 -11.29
N HIS A 80 -10.90 -17.70 -12.62
CA HIS A 80 -10.97 -16.43 -13.31
C HIS A 80 -12.43 -16.17 -13.72
N PRO A 81 -13.18 -15.30 -13.01
CA PRO A 81 -14.58 -15.06 -13.32
C PRO A 81 -14.73 -14.45 -14.71
N ALA A 82 -15.82 -14.80 -15.41
CA ALA A 82 -16.26 -14.09 -16.59
C ALA A 82 -16.97 -12.80 -16.15
N LEU A 83 -16.55 -11.65 -16.69
CA LEU A 83 -17.08 -10.35 -16.31
C LEU A 83 -18.00 -9.80 -17.39
N GLN A 84 -19.17 -9.30 -16.99
CA GLN A 84 -20.02 -8.52 -17.90
C GLN A 84 -19.45 -7.11 -18.12
N ALA A 85 -19.93 -6.41 -19.15
CA ALA A 85 -19.37 -5.12 -19.59
C ALA A 85 -19.41 -4.02 -18.49
N ASP A 86 -20.37 -4.09 -17.58
CA ASP A 86 -20.57 -3.20 -16.44
C ASP A 86 -19.94 -3.73 -15.13
N GLU A 87 -19.06 -4.73 -15.24
CA GLU A 87 -18.35 -5.34 -14.13
C GLU A 87 -16.84 -5.12 -14.23
N ALA A 88 -16.18 -5.05 -13.08
CA ALA A 88 -14.72 -4.97 -13.01
C ALA A 88 -14.14 -5.96 -12.00
N LEU A 89 -12.90 -6.39 -12.22
CA LEU A 89 -12.10 -7.11 -11.24
C LEU A 89 -11.11 -6.13 -10.62
N LEU A 90 -11.17 -5.94 -9.30
CA LEU A 90 -10.08 -5.30 -8.56
C LEU A 90 -9.11 -6.38 -8.09
N PHE A 91 -7.84 -6.22 -8.45
CA PHE A 91 -6.76 -7.09 -7.97
C PHE A 91 -5.69 -6.27 -7.23
N VAL A 92 -5.31 -6.73 -6.05
CA VAL A 92 -4.26 -6.10 -5.23
C VAL A 92 -2.91 -6.67 -5.62
N ASN A 93 -1.95 -5.80 -5.93
CA ASN A 93 -0.56 -6.22 -6.07
C ASN A 93 0.06 -6.41 -4.69
N TYR A 94 -0.27 -7.54 -4.06
CA TYR A 94 0.11 -7.87 -2.69
C TYR A 94 1.61 -7.74 -2.47
N PHE A 95 1.98 -6.87 -1.52
CA PHE A 95 3.36 -6.54 -1.11
C PHE A 95 4.28 -6.04 -2.24
N GLY A 96 3.76 -5.82 -3.45
CA GLY A 96 4.54 -5.53 -4.66
C GLY A 96 5.15 -6.75 -5.34
N LEU A 97 4.59 -7.95 -5.11
CA LEU A 97 5.16 -9.22 -5.58
C LEU A 97 4.42 -9.84 -6.77
N LYS A 98 3.35 -9.22 -7.28
CA LYS A 98 2.44 -9.84 -8.27
C LYS A 98 2.49 -9.17 -9.64
N ALA A 99 3.55 -8.42 -9.94
CA ALA A 99 3.69 -7.71 -11.22
C ALA A 99 3.53 -8.66 -12.42
N ASP A 100 4.25 -9.78 -12.45
CA ASP A 100 4.23 -10.75 -13.56
C ASP A 100 2.84 -11.36 -13.75
N TYR A 101 2.19 -11.81 -12.67
CA TYR A 101 0.82 -12.34 -12.73
C TYR A 101 -0.17 -11.28 -13.25
N ILE A 102 -0.01 -10.03 -12.84
CA ILE A 102 -0.85 -8.93 -13.32
C ILE A 102 -0.62 -8.71 -14.81
N SER A 103 0.62 -8.61 -15.29
CA SER A 103 0.91 -8.30 -16.70
C SER A 103 0.63 -9.46 -17.65
N GLU A 104 0.99 -10.68 -17.26
CA GLU A 104 0.98 -11.85 -18.15
C GLU A 104 -0.36 -12.58 -18.13
N VAL A 105 -1.11 -12.52 -17.02
CA VAL A 105 -2.38 -13.25 -16.86
C VAL A 105 -3.57 -12.30 -16.81
N LEU A 106 -3.61 -11.40 -15.82
CA LEU A 106 -4.81 -10.61 -15.57
C LEU A 106 -5.04 -9.53 -16.62
N ALA A 107 -3.99 -8.80 -17.00
CA ALA A 107 -4.08 -7.73 -18.00
C ALA A 107 -4.51 -8.28 -19.36
N VAL A 108 -3.93 -9.41 -19.78
CA VAL A 108 -4.28 -10.10 -21.04
C VAL A 108 -5.74 -10.55 -21.02
N ARG A 109 -6.22 -11.09 -19.90
CA ARG A 109 -7.57 -11.64 -19.79
C ARG A 109 -8.66 -10.57 -19.67
N TYR A 110 -8.43 -9.55 -18.86
CA TYR A 110 -9.48 -8.61 -18.44
C TYR A 110 -9.38 -7.23 -19.08
N GLY A 111 -8.21 -6.85 -19.60
CA GLY A 111 -7.99 -5.54 -20.19
C GLY A 111 -8.55 -4.41 -19.31
N LYS A 112 -9.39 -3.55 -19.89
CA LYS A 112 -9.99 -2.40 -19.19
C LYS A 112 -10.94 -2.78 -18.04
N GLN A 113 -11.42 -4.02 -17.94
CA GLN A 113 -12.22 -4.49 -16.81
C GLN A 113 -11.36 -4.81 -15.58
N LEU A 114 -10.04 -4.85 -15.71
CA LEU A 114 -9.13 -4.91 -14.58
C LEU A 114 -8.94 -3.53 -13.93
N ILE A 115 -8.94 -3.51 -12.61
CA ILE A 115 -8.47 -2.41 -11.78
C ILE A 115 -7.33 -2.96 -10.92
N VAL A 116 -6.16 -2.35 -11.01
CA VAL A 116 -5.00 -2.79 -10.21
C VAL A 116 -4.83 -1.87 -9.01
N ASP A 117 -4.82 -2.45 -7.81
CA ASP A 117 -4.45 -1.74 -6.59
C ASP A 117 -2.95 -1.95 -6.29
N ASN A 118 -2.14 -0.99 -6.75
CA ASN A 118 -0.71 -0.87 -6.45
C ASN A 118 -0.45 -0.01 -5.19
N SER A 119 -1.42 0.12 -4.27
CA SER A 119 -1.18 0.79 -2.99
C SER A 119 -0.02 0.17 -2.20
N GLN A 120 0.29 -1.11 -2.43
CA GLN A 120 1.43 -1.83 -1.84
C GLN A 120 2.59 -2.05 -2.82
N ALA A 121 2.57 -1.40 -3.98
CA ALA A 121 3.47 -1.70 -5.09
C ALA A 121 3.87 -0.43 -5.85
N LEU A 122 4.41 0.56 -5.13
CA LEU A 122 4.73 1.89 -5.68
C LEU A 122 5.76 1.85 -6.83
N PHE A 123 6.54 0.78 -6.96
CA PHE A 123 7.54 0.65 -8.01
C PHE A 123 7.11 -0.28 -9.15
N SER A 124 5.91 -0.85 -9.09
CA SER A 124 5.33 -1.58 -10.21
C SER A 124 4.76 -0.61 -11.23
N LEU A 125 5.12 -0.78 -12.50
CA LEU A 125 4.61 0.07 -13.58
C LEU A 125 3.15 -0.27 -13.90
N PRO A 126 2.30 0.74 -14.21
CA PRO A 126 0.94 0.49 -14.63
C PRO A 126 0.90 -0.15 -16.02
N GLN A 127 -0.02 -1.09 -16.22
CA GLN A 127 -0.24 -1.68 -17.55
C GLN A 127 -1.06 -0.72 -18.42
N SER A 128 -0.70 -0.59 -19.70
CA SER A 128 -1.34 0.37 -20.61
C SER A 128 -2.86 0.18 -20.67
N GLY A 129 -3.62 1.26 -20.51
CA GLY A 129 -5.08 1.24 -20.55
C GLY A 129 -5.77 0.60 -19.34
N ILE A 130 -5.02 0.14 -18.33
CA ILE A 130 -5.55 -0.47 -17.10
C ILE A 130 -5.46 0.52 -15.96
N ALA A 131 -6.62 0.86 -15.40
CA ALA A 131 -6.72 1.78 -14.27
C ALA A 131 -5.93 1.23 -13.07
N THR A 132 -4.95 2.01 -12.60
CA THR A 132 -4.02 1.57 -11.55
C THR A 132 -3.92 2.59 -10.42
N LEU A 133 -4.16 2.14 -9.19
CA LEU A 133 -4.17 2.96 -7.98
C LEU A 133 -2.82 2.88 -7.26
N TYR A 134 -2.34 4.00 -6.73
CA TYR A 134 -1.12 4.04 -5.91
C TYR A 134 -1.34 4.81 -4.62
N SER A 135 -0.65 4.38 -3.56
CA SER A 135 -0.59 5.06 -2.28
C SER A 135 0.87 5.37 -1.92
N PRO A 136 1.40 6.55 -2.28
CA PRO A 136 2.77 6.91 -1.96
C PRO A 136 3.02 6.97 -0.44
N ARG A 137 1.95 7.20 0.34
CA ARG A 137 1.98 7.30 1.81
C ARG A 137 2.49 6.04 2.51
N LYS A 138 2.44 4.88 1.85
CA LYS A 138 2.98 3.62 2.38
C LYS A 138 4.50 3.47 2.18
N PHE A 139 5.10 4.35 1.38
CA PHE A 139 6.51 4.26 1.00
C PHE A 139 7.32 5.46 1.48
N VAL A 140 6.71 6.64 1.57
CA VAL A 140 7.39 7.90 1.90
C VAL A 140 6.56 8.76 2.86
N GLY A 141 7.23 9.61 3.64
CA GLY A 141 6.60 10.47 4.65
C GLY A 141 5.88 11.66 4.02
N VAL A 142 4.60 11.49 3.71
CA VAL A 142 3.75 12.55 3.14
C VAL A 142 2.37 12.60 3.81
N ALA A 143 1.83 13.82 3.88
CA ALA A 143 0.66 14.13 4.70
C ALA A 143 -0.68 13.63 4.11
N ASP A 144 -0.79 13.54 2.80
CA ASP A 144 -1.90 12.92 2.07
C ASP A 144 -1.34 12.33 0.76
N GLY A 145 -2.21 11.81 -0.10
CA GLY A 145 -1.84 11.44 -1.46
C GLY A 145 -2.32 10.07 -1.92
N GLY A 146 -2.72 10.03 -3.18
CA GLY A 146 -2.91 8.82 -3.99
C GLY A 146 -2.87 9.19 -5.47
N TRP A 147 -2.48 8.25 -6.31
CA TRP A 147 -2.46 8.44 -7.77
C TRP A 147 -3.37 7.44 -8.46
N LEU A 148 -4.00 7.89 -9.55
CA LEU A 148 -4.71 7.05 -10.51
C LEU A 148 -4.03 7.17 -11.87
N ALA A 149 -3.30 6.14 -12.27
CA ALA A 149 -2.77 6.02 -13.63
C ALA A 149 -3.83 5.40 -14.56
N ASN A 150 -3.76 5.76 -15.85
CA ASN A 150 -4.72 5.33 -16.88
C ASN A 150 -6.18 5.59 -16.48
N ALA A 151 -6.42 6.77 -15.92
CA ALA A 151 -7.74 7.21 -15.55
C ALA A 151 -8.70 7.22 -16.77
N PRO A 152 -9.98 6.84 -16.58
CA PRO A 152 -10.98 7.07 -17.62
C PRO A 152 -11.21 8.58 -17.81
N ALA A 153 -11.76 8.94 -18.97
CA ALA A 153 -12.29 10.28 -19.17
C ALA A 153 -13.47 10.55 -18.23
N GLY A 154 -13.75 11.84 -17.96
CA GLY A 154 -14.95 12.23 -17.21
C GLY A 154 -14.86 12.02 -15.70
N LEU A 155 -13.67 11.94 -15.12
CA LEU A 155 -13.52 11.95 -13.66
C LEU A 155 -14.11 13.24 -13.05
N PRO A 156 -14.72 13.14 -11.85
CA PRO A 156 -15.26 14.30 -11.17
C PRO A 156 -14.16 15.30 -10.83
N GLN A 157 -14.42 16.59 -11.06
CA GLN A 157 -13.51 17.65 -10.66
C GLN A 157 -13.46 17.72 -9.13
N ALA A 158 -12.28 17.48 -8.56
CA ALA A 158 -12.08 17.48 -7.12
C ALA A 158 -11.44 18.81 -6.66
N ARG A 159 -11.95 19.39 -5.59
CA ARG A 159 -11.31 20.56 -4.95
C ARG A 159 -9.97 20.13 -4.33
N SER A 160 -8.97 21.01 -4.37
CA SER A 160 -7.68 20.73 -3.72
C SER A 160 -7.81 20.55 -2.22
N SER A 161 -7.13 19.55 -1.66
CA SER A 161 -6.99 19.39 -0.22
C SER A 161 -5.95 20.37 0.36
N ARG A 162 -5.92 20.45 1.69
CA ARG A 162 -4.99 21.27 2.48
C ARG A 162 -4.32 20.37 3.51
N SER A 163 -3.01 20.16 3.37
CA SER A 163 -2.26 19.22 4.21
C SER A 163 -1.33 19.88 5.23
N GLN A 164 -1.37 21.20 5.38
CA GLN A 164 -0.48 21.95 6.28
C GLN A 164 -0.53 21.41 7.72
N ALA A 165 -1.73 21.28 8.30
CA ALA A 165 -1.89 20.75 9.66
C ALA A 165 -1.37 19.31 9.78
N ARG A 166 -1.56 18.50 8.73
CA ARG A 166 -1.08 17.11 8.69
C ARG A 166 0.45 17.02 8.61
N PHE A 167 1.11 17.98 7.97
CA PHE A 167 2.57 18.08 7.97
C PHE A 167 3.15 18.32 9.37
N GLY A 168 2.42 19.00 10.26
CA GLY A 168 2.87 19.22 11.65
C GLY A 168 3.26 17.92 12.37
N ALA A 169 2.48 16.85 12.21
CA ALA A 169 2.80 15.55 12.81
C ALA A 169 4.03 14.87 12.17
N LEU A 170 4.26 15.10 10.86
CA LEU A 170 5.44 14.59 10.17
C LEU A 170 6.71 15.34 10.56
N LEU A 171 6.63 16.67 10.73
CA LEU A 171 7.73 17.47 11.27
C LEU A 171 8.03 17.10 12.72
N GLY A 172 7.01 16.97 13.57
CA GLY A 172 7.19 16.51 14.94
C GLY A 172 7.89 15.14 15.00
N ARG A 173 7.52 14.22 14.09
CA ARG A 173 8.19 12.90 13.98
C ARG A 173 9.66 12.97 13.56
N LEU A 174 10.05 14.03 12.86
CA LEU A 174 11.45 14.28 12.47
C LEU A 174 12.29 14.73 13.67
N GLU A 175 11.68 15.47 14.61
CA GLU A 175 12.35 16.01 15.80
C GLU A 175 12.30 15.04 16.99
N ASP A 176 11.21 14.27 17.12
CA ASP A 176 10.94 13.43 18.27
C ASP A 176 10.82 11.93 17.92
N SER A 177 10.92 11.09 18.96
CA SER A 177 10.66 9.65 18.86
C SER A 177 9.21 9.35 18.42
N PRO A 178 8.93 8.19 17.79
CA PRO A 178 7.64 7.94 17.14
C PRO A 178 6.44 8.00 18.06
N GLN A 179 6.66 7.69 19.33
CA GLN A 179 5.61 7.57 20.34
C GLN A 179 4.97 8.91 20.68
N HIS A 180 5.73 10.02 20.63
CA HIS A 180 5.24 11.35 21.01
C HIS A 180 4.15 11.88 20.07
N HIS A 181 4.25 11.61 18.77
CA HIS A 181 3.32 12.13 17.76
C HIS A 181 2.32 11.11 17.24
N TYR A 182 2.31 9.89 17.79
CA TYR A 182 1.50 8.79 17.27
C TYR A 182 0.00 9.04 17.40
N ALA A 183 -0.47 9.53 18.54
CA ALA A 183 -1.90 9.84 18.74
C ALA A 183 -2.38 10.95 17.78
N THR A 184 -1.56 11.99 17.61
CA THR A 184 -1.82 13.07 16.65
C THR A 184 -1.87 12.53 15.22
N PHE A 185 -0.92 11.66 14.84
CA PHE A 185 -0.91 11.00 13.54
C PHE A 185 -2.19 10.19 13.30
N GLN A 186 -2.64 9.39 14.28
CA GLN A 186 -3.88 8.62 14.16
C GLN A 186 -5.12 9.50 13.98
N ALA A 187 -5.23 10.61 14.71
CA ALA A 187 -6.34 11.55 14.56
C ALA A 187 -6.35 12.20 13.17
N LEU A 188 -5.17 12.53 12.64
CA LEU A 188 -5.01 13.10 11.29
C LEU A 188 -5.33 12.08 10.18
N GLU A 189 -4.99 10.81 10.39
CA GLU A 189 -5.41 9.72 9.48
C GLU A 189 -6.93 9.65 9.43
N GLN A 190 -7.59 9.55 10.58
CA GLN A 190 -9.05 9.49 10.67
C GLN A 190 -9.72 10.70 10.00
N ALA A 191 -9.16 11.89 10.17
CA ALA A 191 -9.66 13.09 9.51
C ALA A 191 -9.51 13.02 7.97
N LEU A 192 -8.39 12.49 7.46
CA LEU A 192 -8.20 12.30 6.02
C LEU A 192 -9.21 11.28 5.44
N GLU A 193 -9.56 10.25 6.21
CA GLU A 193 -10.57 9.26 5.81
C GLU A 193 -11.93 9.90 5.55
N ASN A 194 -12.28 10.88 6.37
CA ASN A 194 -13.57 11.59 6.34
C ASN A 194 -13.57 12.82 5.41
N ASP A 195 -12.43 13.16 4.79
CA ASP A 195 -12.25 14.39 4.00
C ASP A 195 -12.90 14.34 2.61
N GLY A 196 -13.45 13.17 2.23
CA GLY A 196 -14.06 12.94 0.92
C GLY A 196 -13.06 12.96 -0.23
N VAL A 197 -13.58 12.95 -1.46
CA VAL A 197 -12.75 12.96 -2.69
C VAL A 197 -12.23 14.37 -2.93
N LYS A 198 -10.92 14.56 -2.81
CA LYS A 198 -10.22 15.82 -3.10
C LYS A 198 -9.01 15.59 -3.99
N ALA A 199 -8.60 16.63 -4.71
CA ALA A 199 -7.31 16.65 -5.38
C ALA A 199 -6.19 16.73 -4.34
N MET A 200 -5.03 16.15 -4.66
CA MET A 200 -3.86 16.17 -3.77
C MET A 200 -3.46 17.60 -3.41
N ALA A 201 -3.04 17.82 -2.16
CA ALA A 201 -2.54 19.13 -1.74
C ALA A 201 -1.25 19.51 -2.48
N THR A 202 -1.10 20.78 -2.87
CA THR A 202 0.10 21.30 -3.55
C THR A 202 1.38 21.03 -2.77
N SER A 203 1.35 21.22 -1.44
CA SER A 203 2.47 20.92 -0.55
C SER A 203 2.91 19.46 -0.60
N THR A 204 1.95 18.54 -0.70
CA THR A 204 2.23 17.10 -0.82
C THR A 204 2.80 16.78 -2.20
N ALA A 205 2.21 17.33 -3.27
CA ALA A 205 2.70 17.13 -4.63
C ALA A 205 4.16 17.60 -4.76
N ARG A 206 4.48 18.79 -4.24
CA ARG A 206 5.85 19.34 -4.25
C ARG A 206 6.84 18.49 -3.46
N LEU A 207 6.43 17.92 -2.32
CA LEU A 207 7.27 16.99 -1.56
C LEU A 207 7.49 15.67 -2.30
N LEU A 208 6.44 15.11 -2.92
CA LEU A 208 6.54 13.90 -3.74
C LEU A 208 7.51 14.09 -4.91
N ASP A 209 7.48 15.24 -5.59
CA ASP A 209 8.42 15.56 -6.66
C ASP A 209 9.89 15.65 -6.19
N SER A 210 10.13 15.91 -4.91
CA SER A 210 11.48 16.12 -4.37
C SER A 210 12.21 14.83 -4.00
N ILE A 211 11.50 13.70 -3.93
CA ILE A 211 12.03 12.44 -3.41
C ILE A 211 12.92 11.72 -4.45
N ASP A 212 14.04 11.18 -3.97
CA ASP A 212 14.88 10.28 -4.75
C ASP A 212 14.32 8.85 -4.78
N TYR A 213 13.40 8.59 -5.70
CA TYR A 213 12.74 7.29 -5.81
C TYR A 213 13.69 6.16 -6.22
N HIS A 214 14.80 6.46 -6.90
CA HIS A 214 15.81 5.46 -7.24
C HIS A 214 16.50 4.94 -5.98
N GLU A 215 16.93 5.83 -5.08
CA GLU A 215 17.52 5.44 -3.81
C GLU A 215 16.52 4.70 -2.92
N VAL A 216 15.25 5.14 -2.87
CA VAL A 216 14.18 4.45 -2.13
C VAL A 216 14.02 3.00 -2.63
N ALA A 217 13.95 2.81 -3.96
CA ALA A 217 13.79 1.49 -4.56
C ALA A 217 15.00 0.60 -4.27
N ARG A 218 16.20 1.13 -4.48
CA ARG A 218 17.47 0.41 -4.27
C ARG A 218 17.61 -0.09 -2.84
N ARG A 219 17.37 0.77 -1.84
CA ARG A 219 17.44 0.38 -0.42
C ARG A 219 16.45 -0.72 -0.07
N ARG A 220 15.22 -0.65 -0.59
CA ARG A 220 14.19 -1.68 -0.35
C ARG A 220 14.58 -3.02 -0.98
N ILE A 221 15.14 -3.00 -2.19
CA ILE A 221 15.67 -4.20 -2.86
C ILE A 221 16.78 -4.83 -2.01
N ASP A 222 17.76 -4.04 -1.58
CA ASP A 222 18.89 -4.51 -0.78
C ASP A 222 18.43 -5.10 0.57
N ASN A 223 17.55 -4.39 1.27
CA ASN A 223 16.99 -4.81 2.56
C ASN A 223 16.16 -6.09 2.42
N LEU A 224 15.32 -6.19 1.38
CA LEU A 224 14.56 -7.40 1.08
C LEU A 224 15.49 -8.58 0.82
N ALA A 225 16.49 -8.41 -0.05
CA ALA A 225 17.46 -9.45 -0.38
C ALA A 225 18.25 -9.91 0.86
N HIS A 226 18.57 -8.98 1.77
CA HIS A 226 19.22 -9.30 3.03
C HIS A 226 18.31 -10.16 3.93
N LEU A 227 17.07 -9.73 4.20
CA LEU A 227 16.16 -10.49 5.05
C LEU A 227 15.81 -11.86 4.44
N ARG A 228 15.64 -11.95 3.12
CA ARG A 228 15.44 -13.23 2.43
C ARG A 228 16.56 -14.23 2.72
N ARG A 229 17.82 -13.83 2.55
CA ARG A 229 18.98 -14.69 2.88
C ARG A 229 18.98 -15.16 4.33
N ARG A 230 18.52 -14.31 5.25
CA ARG A 230 18.53 -14.59 6.70
C ARG A 230 17.32 -15.40 7.16
N LEU A 231 16.15 -15.23 6.55
CA LEU A 231 14.86 -15.65 7.13
C LEU A 231 14.00 -16.53 6.21
N ASP A 232 14.34 -16.70 4.92
CA ASP A 232 13.49 -17.49 3.99
C ASP A 232 13.31 -18.94 4.48
N HIS A 233 14.32 -19.52 5.15
CA HIS A 233 14.24 -20.88 5.71
C HIS A 233 13.20 -21.05 6.83
N LEU A 234 12.73 -19.94 7.42
CA LEU A 234 11.65 -19.91 8.41
C LEU A 234 10.31 -19.50 7.80
N ASN A 235 10.33 -18.96 6.58
CA ASN A 235 9.18 -18.32 5.97
C ASN A 235 8.32 -19.33 5.21
N ARG A 236 7.08 -19.54 5.67
CA ARG A 236 6.10 -20.35 4.92
C ARG A 236 5.66 -19.65 3.63
N PHE A 237 5.84 -18.35 3.54
CA PHE A 237 5.58 -17.58 2.34
C PHE A 237 6.78 -17.65 1.41
N ALA A 238 6.72 -18.51 0.40
CA ALA A 238 7.81 -18.77 -0.54
C ALA A 238 7.47 -18.36 -1.99
N ILE A 239 6.76 -17.23 -2.15
CA ILE A 239 6.42 -16.69 -3.47
C ILE A 239 7.20 -15.41 -3.69
N TRP A 240 8.15 -15.47 -4.63
CA TRP A 240 9.04 -14.37 -4.94
C TRP A 240 9.09 -14.13 -6.44
N PRO A 241 9.07 -12.86 -6.90
CA PRO A 241 9.36 -12.53 -8.29
C PRO A 241 10.74 -13.01 -8.70
N VAL A 242 10.92 -13.29 -9.99
CA VAL A 242 12.22 -13.67 -10.56
C VAL A 242 13.21 -12.52 -10.46
N GLN A 243 12.73 -11.30 -10.73
CA GLN A 243 13.55 -10.09 -10.66
C GLN A 243 13.52 -9.45 -9.27
N PRO A 244 14.59 -8.75 -8.86
CA PRO A 244 14.58 -7.96 -7.63
C PRO A 244 13.45 -6.92 -7.63
N VAL A 245 12.76 -6.78 -6.51
CA VAL A 245 11.62 -5.87 -6.36
C VAL A 245 11.76 -4.96 -5.15
N ALA A 246 11.39 -3.70 -5.31
CA ALA A 246 11.26 -2.75 -4.21
C ALA A 246 9.92 -2.97 -3.49
N ALA A 247 9.83 -4.07 -2.74
CA ALA A 247 8.63 -4.49 -2.04
C ALA A 247 8.23 -3.50 -0.93
N LEU A 248 6.97 -3.60 -0.50
CA LEU A 248 6.47 -2.82 0.65
C LEU A 248 7.14 -3.25 1.96
N CYS A 249 7.23 -4.57 2.17
CA CYS A 249 7.72 -5.24 3.37
C CYS A 249 8.30 -6.62 3.00
N TYR A 250 8.98 -7.26 3.95
CA TYR A 250 9.25 -8.70 3.90
C TYR A 250 8.09 -9.46 4.57
N PRO A 251 7.21 -10.15 3.82
CA PRO A 251 6.08 -10.88 4.38
C PRO A 251 6.52 -12.19 5.04
N LEU A 252 6.87 -12.15 6.33
CA LEU A 252 7.21 -13.36 7.09
C LEU A 252 5.94 -14.07 7.56
N LEU A 253 5.60 -15.21 6.97
CA LEU A 253 4.50 -16.07 7.40
C LEU A 253 5.03 -17.18 8.31
N VAL A 254 4.75 -17.09 9.60
CA VAL A 254 5.24 -18.07 10.59
C VAL A 254 4.28 -19.23 10.79
N LYS A 255 4.73 -20.26 11.52
CA LYS A 255 4.03 -21.54 11.67
C LYS A 255 2.69 -21.46 12.40
N SER A 256 2.49 -20.48 13.27
CA SER A 256 1.26 -20.36 14.06
C SER A 256 0.98 -18.94 14.54
N ALA A 257 -0.27 -18.68 14.93
CA ALA A 257 -0.72 -17.41 15.49
C ALA A 257 -0.02 -17.07 16.81
N GLU A 258 0.27 -18.08 17.63
CA GLU A 258 1.01 -17.93 18.89
C GLU A 258 2.45 -17.50 18.62
N THR A 259 3.09 -18.10 17.60
CA THR A 259 4.43 -17.71 17.17
C THR A 259 4.43 -16.27 16.67
N ALA A 260 3.44 -15.87 15.85
CA ALA A 260 3.33 -14.51 15.36
C ALA A 260 3.13 -13.51 16.51
N THR A 261 2.25 -13.83 17.47
CA THR A 261 1.97 -13.00 18.64
C THR A 261 3.22 -12.80 19.50
N ARG A 262 3.93 -13.89 19.79
CA ARG A 262 5.18 -13.86 20.57
C ARG A 262 6.26 -13.03 19.88
N LEU A 263 6.48 -13.23 18.58
CA LEU A 263 7.45 -12.45 17.82
C LEU A 263 7.08 -10.97 17.75
N ARG A 264 5.79 -10.61 17.64
CA ARG A 264 5.34 -9.20 17.71
C ARG A 264 5.71 -8.55 19.03
N ALA A 265 5.49 -9.24 20.15
CA ALA A 265 5.87 -8.72 21.47
C ALA A 265 7.38 -8.51 21.57
N GLN A 266 8.19 -9.46 21.09
CA GLN A 266 9.65 -9.35 21.14
C GLN A 266 10.20 -8.24 20.25
N LEU A 267 9.66 -8.10 19.04
CA LEU A 267 10.01 -6.99 18.15
C LEU A 267 9.64 -5.66 18.80
N LEU A 268 8.48 -5.57 19.43
CA LEU A 268 8.04 -4.37 20.16
C LEU A 268 8.98 -4.04 21.35
N ASP A 269 9.39 -5.03 22.14
CA ASP A 269 10.36 -4.84 23.23
C ASP A 269 11.68 -4.27 22.71
N GLN A 270 12.07 -4.71 21.51
CA GLN A 270 13.24 -4.21 20.78
C GLN A 270 12.94 -2.94 19.98
N HIS A 271 11.79 -2.29 20.16
CA HIS A 271 11.39 -1.05 19.49
C HIS A 271 11.33 -1.17 17.94
N ILE A 272 11.03 -2.38 17.46
CA ILE A 272 10.79 -2.71 16.05
C ILE A 272 9.28 -2.85 15.85
N TYR A 273 8.69 -1.86 15.18
CA TYR A 273 7.25 -1.78 14.99
C TYR A 273 6.83 -2.51 13.71
N VAL A 274 5.98 -3.53 13.85
CA VAL A 274 5.46 -4.33 12.73
C VAL A 274 3.94 -4.18 12.65
N PRO A 275 3.38 -3.75 11.50
CA PRO A 275 1.94 -3.58 11.36
C PRO A 275 1.19 -4.93 11.37
N SER A 276 -0.11 -4.87 11.60
CA SER A 276 -1.02 -5.98 11.34
C SER A 276 -1.88 -5.63 10.14
N TYR A 277 -1.79 -6.41 9.06
CA TYR A 277 -2.59 -6.18 7.87
C TYR A 277 -3.84 -7.05 7.88
N TRP A 278 -4.97 -6.44 7.53
CA TRP A 278 -6.25 -7.09 7.23
C TRP A 278 -6.78 -8.02 8.32
N ARG A 279 -6.60 -7.65 9.60
CA ARG A 279 -7.17 -8.43 10.72
C ARG A 279 -8.69 -8.39 10.71
N GLU A 280 -9.28 -7.36 10.12
CA GLU A 280 -10.72 -7.24 9.90
C GLU A 280 -11.30 -8.43 9.11
N VAL A 281 -10.49 -9.11 8.29
CA VAL A 281 -10.94 -10.31 7.57
C VAL A 281 -11.37 -11.44 8.52
N LEU A 282 -10.85 -11.44 9.76
CA LEU A 282 -11.21 -12.40 10.80
C LEU A 282 -12.64 -12.20 11.30
N ASN A 283 -13.24 -11.03 11.08
CA ASN A 283 -14.64 -10.77 11.41
C ASN A 283 -15.59 -11.41 10.40
N ASN A 284 -15.08 -11.85 9.24
CA ASN A 284 -15.89 -12.56 8.25
C ASN A 284 -15.92 -14.07 8.57
N PRO A 285 -17.09 -14.64 8.94
CA PRO A 285 -17.17 -16.07 9.28
C PRO A 285 -16.89 -16.98 8.09
N THR A 286 -17.08 -16.50 6.85
CA THR A 286 -16.87 -17.27 5.62
C THR A 286 -15.47 -17.10 5.03
N VAL A 287 -14.54 -16.43 5.73
CA VAL A 287 -13.16 -16.29 5.25
C VAL A 287 -12.51 -17.67 5.01
N PRO A 288 -11.87 -17.88 3.85
CA PRO A 288 -11.14 -19.11 3.56
C PRO A 288 -10.05 -19.38 4.61
N PRO A 289 -9.77 -20.67 4.95
CA PRO A 289 -8.77 -21.02 5.95
C PRO A 289 -7.38 -20.42 5.68
N ILE A 290 -6.96 -20.33 4.42
CA ILE A 290 -5.65 -19.81 4.05
C ILE A 290 -5.50 -18.31 4.32
N GLU A 291 -6.53 -17.53 4.02
CA GLU A 291 -6.55 -16.09 4.28
C GLU A 291 -6.68 -15.79 5.77
N ARG A 292 -7.40 -16.64 6.51
CA ARG A 292 -7.44 -16.60 7.98
C ARG A 292 -6.05 -16.84 8.57
N ASP A 293 -5.35 -17.86 8.09
CA ASP A 293 -3.98 -18.16 8.51
C ASP A 293 -3.04 -16.98 8.22
N TRP A 294 -3.11 -16.36 7.04
CA TRP A 294 -2.31 -15.15 6.76
C TRP A 294 -2.64 -14.00 7.71
N ALA A 295 -3.90 -13.71 7.97
CA ALA A 295 -4.30 -12.63 8.88
C ALA A 295 -3.78 -12.84 10.32
N GLN A 296 -3.57 -14.10 10.74
CA GLN A 296 -3.09 -14.45 12.09
C GLN A 296 -1.57 -14.62 12.17
N CYS A 297 -0.97 -15.18 11.12
CA CYS A 297 0.42 -15.67 11.13
C CYS A 297 1.40 -14.75 10.39
N LEU A 298 0.94 -13.73 9.67
CA LEU A 298 1.81 -12.84 8.89
C LEU A 298 2.44 -11.74 9.77
N LEU A 299 3.74 -11.55 9.60
CA LEU A 299 4.56 -10.47 10.13
C LEU A 299 5.16 -9.67 8.96
N PRO A 300 4.57 -8.52 8.58
CA PRO A 300 5.09 -7.67 7.50
C PRO A 300 6.31 -6.89 8.00
N LEU A 301 7.51 -7.47 7.90
CA LEU A 301 8.72 -6.88 8.47
C LEU A 301 9.15 -5.64 7.66
N PRO A 302 9.54 -4.54 8.33
CA PRO A 302 9.97 -3.32 7.65
C PRO A 302 11.27 -3.54 6.87
N ILE A 303 11.31 -3.01 5.64
CA ILE A 303 12.48 -3.01 4.75
C ILE A 303 12.73 -1.63 4.14
N ASP A 304 12.07 -0.60 4.67
CA ASP A 304 12.07 0.72 4.06
C ASP A 304 13.44 1.39 4.05
N GLN A 305 13.55 2.42 3.23
CA GLN A 305 14.79 3.11 2.88
C GLN A 305 15.49 3.85 4.02
N ARG A 306 14.86 3.95 5.20
CA ARG A 306 15.48 4.55 6.38
C ARG A 306 16.49 3.61 7.04
N TYR A 307 16.40 2.31 6.75
CA TYR A 307 17.19 1.28 7.39
C TYR A 307 18.35 0.81 6.52
N ASN A 308 19.41 0.36 7.17
CA ASN A 308 20.61 -0.20 6.55
C ASN A 308 20.77 -1.70 6.90
N VAL A 309 21.92 -2.26 6.52
CA VAL A 309 22.23 -3.69 6.74
C VAL A 309 22.30 -4.07 8.22
N ASP A 310 22.75 -3.18 9.09
CA ASP A 310 22.86 -3.44 10.54
C ASP A 310 21.46 -3.46 11.19
N ASP A 311 20.56 -2.58 10.74
CA ASP A 311 19.15 -2.62 11.15
C ASP A 311 18.49 -3.94 10.71
N MET A 312 18.75 -4.40 9.49
CA MET A 312 18.23 -5.67 8.98
C MET A 312 18.82 -6.87 9.73
N ASN A 313 20.10 -6.81 10.11
CA ASN A 313 20.74 -7.82 10.96
C ASN A 313 20.06 -7.89 12.33
N ARG A 314 19.92 -6.74 13.01
CA ARG A 314 19.21 -6.64 14.30
C ARG A 314 17.80 -7.22 14.22
N LEU A 315 17.05 -6.84 13.19
CA LEU A 315 15.70 -7.36 12.97
C LEU A 315 15.69 -8.87 12.79
N ALA A 316 16.58 -9.41 11.95
CA ALA A 316 16.68 -10.85 11.72
C ALA A 316 17.12 -11.62 12.98
N ASP A 317 18.04 -11.06 13.77
CA ASP A 317 18.53 -11.67 15.01
C ASP A 317 17.41 -11.84 16.03
N VAL A 318 16.54 -10.84 16.19
CA VAL A 318 15.37 -10.93 17.09
C VAL A 318 14.44 -12.08 16.69
N ILE A 319 14.24 -12.29 15.38
CA ILE A 319 13.46 -13.41 14.87
C ILE A 319 14.16 -14.76 15.14
N LEU A 320 15.46 -14.86 14.85
CA LEU A 320 16.22 -16.12 14.90
C LEU A 320 16.50 -16.63 16.32
N GLN A 321 16.70 -15.75 17.30
CA GLN A 321 16.91 -16.11 18.71
C GLN A 321 15.78 -16.98 19.29
N ASN A 322 14.64 -17.06 18.59
CA ASN A 322 13.39 -17.62 19.07
C ASN A 322 12.82 -18.74 18.20
N THR A 323 13.50 -19.14 17.13
CA THR A 323 13.20 -20.33 16.33
C THR A 323 14.09 -21.52 16.67
N GLY A 324 15.16 -21.33 17.44
CA GLY A 324 16.02 -22.40 17.97
C GLY A 324 15.63 -22.93 19.36
N LYS A 325 14.54 -22.43 19.95
CA LYS A 325 13.94 -22.94 21.19
C LYS A 325 12.62 -23.63 20.82
N SER A 326 12.71 -24.82 20.25
CA SER A 326 11.58 -25.71 19.98
C SER A 326 11.81 -27.02 20.71
#